data_AF-A0A967ST29-F1
#
_entry.id   AF-A0A967ST29-F1
#
_cell.length_a   1.000
_cell.length_b   1.000
_cell.length_c   1.000
_cell.angle_alpha   90.00
_cell.angle_beta   90.00
_cell.angle_gamma   90.00
#
_symmetry.space_group_name_H-M   'P 1'
#
loop_
_entity.id
_entity.type
_entity.pdbx_description
1 polymer ?
#
loop_
_entity_poly.entity_id
_entity_poly.type
_entity_poly.pdbx_seq_one_letter_code
_entity_poly.pdbx_strand_id
1 'polypeptide(L)'
;ELYWEVTGTDWEVPILSASARVILPPGASPLQWAGYYGSQGSNARASVAALGPGEAGGAEGVRVSAGSRLDPGDGLTVAIAWPAGHVAQPAGGVRSRPVTFGPGGSAPEAGRIGSVTPVALLPLLLPFLAFYVAYRAWDRRGRDPQKRAVTVHWEPPADLSPAEAGTLVDHDPGMHDIISTLVDLAVRGYIVIAEREKRGFLKLGKDYAFHLVKPRGEWAELRRHEALFLDGLFQGAVGSEVLANLAEEGSLLDDILESVGGESAAATAPPGALDSVLLSDLQNRFYKKLPPIKDAILDALVRKG
;
A
#
# COMPACT_ATOMS: atom_id res chain seq x y z
N GLU A 1 -43.89 -6.52 -32.86
CA GLU A 1 -44.28 -5.91 -31.57
C GLU A 1 -43.38 -4.72 -31.30
N LEU A 2 -43.91 -3.68 -30.68
CA LEU A 2 -43.14 -2.58 -30.10
C LEU A 2 -43.08 -2.79 -28.60
N TYR A 3 -41.86 -2.88 -28.08
CA TYR A 3 -41.59 -2.83 -26.66
C TYR A 3 -40.78 -1.57 -26.40
N TRP A 4 -41.29 -0.68 -25.55
CA TRP A 4 -40.67 0.60 -25.29
C TRP A 4 -40.77 1.00 -23.82
N GLU A 5 -39.62 1.34 -23.24
CA GLU A 5 -39.53 2.02 -21.95
C GLU A 5 -39.76 3.52 -22.16
N VAL A 6 -40.94 3.99 -21.75
CA VAL A 6 -41.42 5.36 -21.99
C VAL A 6 -40.60 6.39 -21.23
N THR A 7 -40.37 6.13 -19.94
CA THR A 7 -39.66 7.05 -19.05
C THR A 7 -38.23 6.62 -18.77
N GLY A 8 -37.92 5.31 -18.81
CA GLY A 8 -36.68 4.76 -18.27
C GLY A 8 -36.65 4.77 -16.73
N THR A 9 -35.60 4.22 -16.13
CA THR A 9 -35.44 4.04 -14.67
C THR A 9 -34.34 4.89 -14.05
N ASP A 10 -33.60 5.69 -14.81
CA ASP A 10 -32.39 6.40 -14.31
C ASP A 10 -32.69 7.77 -13.66
N TRP A 11 -33.94 8.03 -13.28
CA TRP A 11 -34.35 9.32 -12.70
C TRP A 11 -34.31 9.27 -11.16
N GLU A 12 -33.64 10.25 -10.56
CA GLU A 12 -33.46 10.34 -9.10
C GLU A 12 -34.59 11.11 -8.39
N VAL A 13 -35.56 11.64 -9.14
CA VAL A 13 -36.69 12.42 -8.61
C VAL A 13 -38.03 11.76 -8.93
N PRO A 14 -39.04 11.85 -8.03
CA PRO A 14 -40.33 11.22 -8.27
C PRO A 14 -41.09 11.89 -9.42
N ILE A 15 -41.70 11.08 -10.28
CA ILE A 15 -42.55 11.54 -11.39
C ILE A 15 -44.00 11.46 -10.94
N LEU A 16 -44.65 12.61 -10.80
CA LEU A 16 -46.04 12.71 -10.31
C LEU A 16 -47.05 12.06 -11.26
N SER A 17 -46.84 12.18 -12.57
CA SER A 17 -47.66 11.52 -13.57
C SER A 17 -46.86 11.26 -14.86
N ALA A 18 -47.06 10.08 -15.43
CA ALA A 18 -46.45 9.68 -16.69
C ALA A 18 -47.49 9.05 -17.60
N SER A 19 -47.51 9.46 -18.87
CA SER A 19 -48.37 8.86 -19.88
C SER A 19 -47.71 8.88 -21.26
N ALA A 20 -48.00 7.86 -22.06
CA ALA A 20 -47.59 7.74 -23.45
C ALA A 20 -48.80 7.57 -24.35
N ARG A 21 -48.70 8.13 -25.56
CA ARG A 21 -49.62 7.86 -26.65
C ARG A 21 -48.85 7.24 -27.80
N VAL A 22 -49.22 6.01 -28.15
CA VAL A 22 -48.66 5.31 -29.31
C VAL A 22 -49.70 5.36 -30.42
N ILE A 23 -49.34 6.00 -31.53
CA ILE A 23 -50.18 6.11 -32.72
C ILE A 23 -49.68 5.07 -33.71
N LEU A 24 -50.57 4.18 -34.15
CA LEU A 24 -50.22 3.12 -35.10
C LEU A 24 -50.22 3.66 -36.54
N PRO A 25 -49.45 3.01 -37.45
CA PRO A 25 -49.51 3.32 -38.86
C PRO A 25 -50.91 3.15 -39.45
N PRO A 26 -51.27 3.86 -40.53
CA PRO A 26 -52.57 3.72 -41.18
C PRO A 26 -52.87 2.26 -41.56
N GLY A 27 -54.06 1.77 -41.19
CA GLY A 27 -54.49 0.39 -41.47
C GLY A 27 -53.91 -0.68 -40.55
N ALA A 28 -53.13 -0.32 -39.52
CA ALA A 28 -52.72 -1.23 -38.46
C ALA A 28 -53.65 -1.10 -37.26
N SER A 29 -54.22 -2.22 -36.81
CA SER A 29 -55.00 -2.30 -35.58
C SER A 29 -54.21 -2.99 -34.47
N PRO A 30 -54.37 -2.57 -33.20
CA PRO A 30 -53.68 -3.20 -32.08
C PRO A 30 -54.29 -4.58 -31.81
N LEU A 31 -53.46 -5.63 -31.88
CA LEU A 31 -53.86 -7.02 -31.57
C LEU A 31 -53.78 -7.29 -30.07
N GLN A 32 -52.71 -6.84 -29.44
CA GLN A 32 -52.44 -7.01 -28.02
C GLN A 32 -51.71 -5.79 -27.49
N TRP A 33 -52.02 -5.39 -26.27
CA TRP A 33 -51.32 -4.32 -25.58
C TRP A 33 -51.19 -4.64 -24.10
N ALA A 34 -50.08 -4.22 -23.52
CA ALA A 34 -49.83 -4.25 -22.10
C ALA A 34 -49.04 -3.00 -21.68
N GLY A 35 -49.32 -2.52 -20.48
CA GLY A 35 -48.58 -1.44 -19.85
C GLY A 35 -48.14 -1.88 -18.46
N TYR A 36 -46.92 -1.55 -18.10
CA TYR A 36 -46.34 -1.87 -16.80
C TYR A 36 -45.71 -0.64 -16.19
N TYR A 37 -45.73 -0.54 -14.86
CA TYR A 37 -45.04 0.53 -14.15
C TYR A 37 -44.38 0.04 -12.85
N GLY A 38 -43.42 0.82 -12.35
CA GLY A 38 -42.69 0.55 -11.10
C GLY A 38 -41.23 0.20 -11.33
N SER A 39 -40.57 -0.34 -10.29
CA SER A 39 -39.15 -0.63 -10.29
C SER A 39 -38.77 -1.79 -11.23
N GLN A 40 -37.48 -1.94 -11.50
CA GLN A 40 -36.98 -3.01 -12.36
C GLN A 40 -37.45 -4.40 -11.89
N GLY A 41 -38.16 -5.13 -12.75
CA GLY A 41 -38.75 -6.43 -12.45
C GLY A 41 -40.16 -6.39 -11.84
N SER A 42 -40.75 -5.20 -11.63
CA SER A 42 -42.15 -5.05 -11.24
C SER A 42 -43.11 -5.54 -12.33
N ASN A 43 -44.21 -6.17 -11.91
CA ASN A 43 -45.31 -6.60 -12.77
C ASN A 43 -46.58 -5.77 -12.55
N ALA A 44 -46.49 -4.60 -11.91
CA ALA A 44 -47.65 -3.74 -11.68
C ALA A 44 -48.22 -3.23 -13.01
N ARG A 45 -49.53 -3.40 -13.21
CA ARG A 45 -50.20 -3.10 -14.49
C ARG A 45 -50.55 -1.62 -14.59
N ALA A 46 -50.07 -0.96 -15.63
CA ALA A 46 -50.46 0.40 -15.97
C ALA A 46 -51.87 0.43 -16.59
N SER A 47 -52.52 1.59 -16.51
CA SER A 47 -53.82 1.79 -17.18
C SER A 47 -53.60 1.92 -18.69
N VAL A 48 -54.34 1.14 -19.48
CA VAL A 48 -54.23 1.15 -20.93
C VAL A 48 -55.61 1.31 -21.56
N ALA A 49 -55.76 2.32 -22.42
CA ALA A 49 -56.99 2.61 -23.13
C ALA A 49 -56.74 2.60 -24.65
N ALA A 50 -57.58 1.87 -25.38
CA ALA A 50 -57.57 1.93 -26.84
C ALA A 50 -58.08 3.30 -27.30
N LEU A 51 -57.39 3.87 -28.29
CA LEU A 51 -57.82 5.07 -29.00
C LEU A 51 -58.45 4.62 -30.31
N GLY A 52 -59.77 4.68 -30.37
CA GLY A 52 -60.51 4.41 -31.61
C GLY A 52 -60.27 5.51 -32.65
N PRO A 53 -60.55 5.22 -33.93
CA PRO A 53 -60.54 6.25 -34.96
C PRO A 53 -61.60 7.29 -34.58
N GLY A 54 -61.17 8.53 -34.30
CA GLY A 54 -62.13 9.63 -34.08
C GLY A 54 -63.05 9.79 -35.29
N GLU A 55 -64.17 10.48 -35.13
CA GLU A 55 -65.22 10.71 -36.17
C GLU A 55 -64.69 11.29 -37.52
N ALA A 56 -63.41 11.64 -37.61
CA ALA A 56 -62.70 12.11 -38.80
C ALA A 56 -61.60 11.13 -39.31
N GLY A 57 -61.77 9.81 -39.15
CA GLY A 57 -60.84 8.82 -39.75
C GLY A 57 -59.42 8.83 -39.16
N GLY A 58 -59.29 9.15 -37.87
CA GLY A 58 -58.00 9.24 -37.18
C GLY A 58 -57.29 7.88 -37.02
N ALA A 59 -55.96 7.92 -36.94
CA ALA A 59 -55.12 6.74 -36.73
C ALA A 59 -55.44 6.03 -35.39
N GLU A 60 -55.56 4.71 -35.43
CA GLU A 60 -55.75 3.88 -34.24
C GLU A 60 -54.50 3.92 -33.36
N GLY A 61 -54.70 3.71 -32.05
CA GLY A 61 -53.58 3.76 -31.13
C GLY A 61 -53.95 3.33 -29.73
N VAL A 62 -52.99 3.49 -28.83
CA VAL A 62 -53.14 3.14 -27.42
C VAL A 62 -52.60 4.27 -26.56
N ARG A 63 -53.35 4.63 -25.52
CA ARG A 63 -52.86 5.50 -24.45
C ARG A 63 -52.52 4.64 -23.23
N VAL A 64 -51.32 4.79 -22.72
CA VAL A 64 -50.85 4.15 -21.50
C VAL A 64 -50.56 5.24 -20.46
N SER A 65 -51.05 5.06 -19.24
CA SER A 65 -50.77 5.96 -18.12
C SER A 65 -50.41 5.17 -16.87
N ALA A 66 -49.42 5.63 -16.13
CA ALA A 66 -49.07 5.07 -14.82
C ALA A 66 -50.28 5.19 -13.87
N GLY A 67 -50.52 4.15 -13.06
CA GLY A 67 -51.66 4.12 -12.12
C GLY A 67 -51.44 4.96 -10.85
N SER A 68 -50.20 5.31 -10.57
CA SER A 68 -49.77 6.13 -9.43
C SER A 68 -48.54 6.96 -9.80
N ARG A 69 -48.05 7.77 -8.86
CA ARG A 69 -46.71 8.38 -8.97
C ARG A 69 -45.65 7.29 -9.16
N LEU A 70 -44.60 7.61 -9.90
CA LEU A 70 -43.38 6.79 -10.03
C LEU A 70 -42.36 7.32 -9.03
N ASP A 71 -41.87 6.48 -8.13
CA ASP A 71 -40.82 6.85 -7.19
C ASP A 71 -39.44 6.84 -7.91
N PRO A 72 -38.36 7.42 -7.34
CA PRO A 72 -37.04 7.40 -7.95
C PRO A 72 -36.61 5.97 -8.32
N GLY A 73 -36.21 5.74 -9.57
CA GLY A 73 -35.90 4.41 -10.08
C GLY A 73 -37.05 3.65 -10.76
N ASP A 74 -38.30 4.11 -10.64
CA ASP A 74 -39.46 3.47 -11.28
C ASP A 74 -39.61 3.92 -12.74
N GLY A 75 -40.03 2.99 -13.60
CA GLY A 75 -40.29 3.24 -15.01
C GLY A 75 -41.74 3.00 -15.43
N LEU A 76 -42.13 3.53 -16.58
CA LEU A 76 -43.34 3.15 -17.32
C LEU A 76 -42.94 2.47 -18.64
N THR A 77 -43.50 1.29 -18.90
CA THR A 77 -43.19 0.49 -20.09
C THR A 77 -44.46 0.12 -20.82
N VAL A 78 -44.42 0.18 -22.15
CA VAL A 78 -45.52 -0.18 -23.04
C VAL A 78 -45.09 -1.25 -24.03
N ALA A 79 -45.93 -2.28 -24.17
CA ALA A 79 -45.80 -3.32 -25.18
C ALA A 79 -47.06 -3.34 -26.04
N ILE A 80 -46.93 -3.16 -27.36
CA ILE A 80 -48.06 -3.18 -28.30
C ILE A 80 -47.70 -4.07 -29.50
N ALA A 81 -48.59 -4.99 -29.85
CA ALA A 81 -48.49 -5.84 -31.04
C ALA A 81 -49.56 -5.43 -32.06
N TRP A 82 -49.18 -5.42 -33.34
CA TRP A 82 -50.05 -5.18 -34.49
C TRP A 82 -49.64 -6.13 -35.64
N PRO A 83 -50.46 -6.30 -36.69
CA PRO A 83 -50.14 -7.16 -37.83
C PRO A 83 -48.82 -6.77 -38.51
N ALA A 84 -48.08 -7.77 -39.00
CA ALA A 84 -46.87 -7.52 -39.77
C ALA A 84 -47.19 -6.91 -41.15
N GLY A 85 -46.27 -6.10 -41.68
CA GLY A 85 -46.40 -5.49 -43.01
C GLY A 85 -46.54 -3.97 -43.02
N HIS A 86 -46.77 -3.34 -41.86
CA HIS A 86 -47.03 -1.90 -41.74
C HIS A 86 -45.80 -1.06 -41.35
N VAL A 87 -44.69 -1.71 -40.97
CA VAL A 87 -43.39 -1.07 -40.69
C VAL A 87 -42.32 -1.80 -41.48
N ALA A 88 -41.54 -1.05 -42.27
CA ALA A 88 -40.43 -1.61 -43.04
C ALA A 88 -39.35 -2.16 -42.09
N GLN A 89 -39.04 -3.44 -42.20
CA GLN A 89 -37.89 -4.01 -41.51
C GLN A 89 -36.61 -3.47 -42.16
N PRO A 90 -35.57 -3.11 -41.40
CA PRO A 90 -34.30 -2.68 -41.98
C PRO A 90 -33.78 -3.78 -42.91
N ALA A 91 -33.57 -3.41 -44.17
CA ALA A 91 -32.99 -4.28 -45.20
C ALA A 91 -31.49 -4.45 -44.93
N GLY A 92 -31.14 -5.32 -43.98
CA GLY A 92 -29.76 -5.55 -43.59
C GLY A 92 -29.71 -6.38 -42.31
N GLY A 93 -29.44 -7.67 -42.46
CA GLY A 93 -29.64 -8.67 -41.42
C GLY A 93 -28.79 -8.47 -40.16
N VAL A 94 -29.46 -8.64 -39.02
CA VAL A 94 -28.86 -9.31 -37.88
C VAL A 94 -29.69 -10.56 -37.64
N ARG A 95 -29.32 -11.66 -38.30
CA ARG A 95 -29.68 -12.99 -37.83
C ARG A 95 -28.89 -13.21 -36.54
N SER A 96 -29.38 -12.69 -35.42
CA SER A 96 -28.95 -13.14 -34.11
C SER A 96 -29.31 -14.62 -34.03
N ARG A 97 -28.33 -15.50 -34.30
CA ARG A 97 -28.43 -16.92 -33.97
C ARG A 97 -28.83 -16.97 -32.50
N PRO A 98 -30.02 -17.49 -32.14
CA PRO A 98 -30.31 -17.74 -30.75
C PRO A 98 -29.32 -18.82 -30.32
N VAL A 99 -28.42 -18.49 -29.40
CA VAL A 99 -27.69 -19.50 -28.65
C VAL A 99 -28.71 -20.12 -27.70
N THR A 100 -29.43 -21.12 -28.17
CA THR A 100 -30.40 -21.86 -27.37
C THR A 100 -29.65 -22.69 -26.33
N PHE A 101 -29.49 -22.16 -25.11
CA PHE A 101 -29.20 -22.98 -23.94
C PHE A 101 -30.52 -23.62 -23.46
N GLY A 102 -30.93 -24.68 -24.14
CA GLY A 102 -32.05 -25.53 -23.74
C GLY A 102 -31.59 -26.98 -23.61
N PRO A 103 -32.02 -27.73 -22.58
CA PRO A 103 -31.60 -29.11 -22.36
C PRO A 103 -32.35 -30.01 -23.35
N GLY A 104 -31.79 -30.20 -24.55
CA GLY A 104 -32.42 -31.04 -25.58
C GLY A 104 -32.04 -30.74 -27.02
N GLY A 105 -31.03 -29.90 -27.29
CA GLY A 105 -30.47 -29.76 -28.63
C GLY A 105 -29.53 -30.91 -28.94
N SER A 106 -29.82 -31.65 -30.01
CA SER A 106 -28.96 -32.68 -30.60
C SER A 106 -27.50 -32.20 -30.67
N ALA A 107 -26.61 -33.08 -30.23
CA ALA A 107 -25.16 -32.87 -30.22
C ALA A 107 -24.70 -32.24 -31.55
N PRO A 108 -23.86 -31.18 -31.51
CA PRO A 108 -23.14 -30.81 -32.71
C PRO A 108 -22.28 -32.03 -33.06
N GLU A 109 -22.53 -32.58 -34.24
CA GLU A 109 -21.70 -33.63 -34.82
C GLU A 109 -20.23 -33.25 -34.65
N ALA A 110 -19.46 -34.20 -34.13
CA ALA A 110 -18.01 -34.14 -34.02
C ALA A 110 -17.40 -33.99 -35.42
N GLY A 111 -17.37 -32.77 -35.92
CA GLY A 111 -16.92 -32.42 -37.25
C GLY A 111 -15.85 -31.35 -37.16
N ARG A 112 -14.59 -31.79 -36.99
CA ARG A 112 -13.36 -31.02 -37.12
C ARG A 112 -13.22 -29.87 -36.10
N ILE A 113 -12.34 -30.09 -35.13
CA ILE A 113 -11.48 -29.03 -34.58
C ILE A 113 -10.65 -28.53 -35.77
N GLY A 114 -11.25 -27.68 -36.60
CA GLY A 114 -10.61 -27.07 -37.74
C GLY A 114 -9.42 -26.29 -37.21
N SER A 115 -8.23 -26.67 -37.67
CA SER A 115 -6.99 -25.91 -37.53
C SER A 115 -7.27 -24.43 -37.34
N VAL A 116 -7.08 -23.92 -36.12
CA VAL A 116 -7.01 -22.48 -35.89
C VAL A 116 -5.91 -21.96 -36.80
N THR A 117 -6.29 -21.36 -37.92
CA THR A 117 -5.32 -20.73 -38.81
C THR A 117 -4.65 -19.63 -37.98
N PRO A 118 -3.31 -19.51 -37.99
CA PRO A 118 -2.60 -18.55 -37.14
C PRO A 118 -3.08 -17.10 -37.31
N VAL A 119 -3.75 -16.80 -38.43
CA VAL A 119 -4.39 -15.52 -38.74
C VAL A 119 -5.57 -15.20 -37.80
N ALA A 120 -6.32 -16.19 -37.32
CA ALA A 120 -7.47 -15.97 -36.42
C ALA A 120 -7.05 -15.61 -34.98
N LEU A 121 -5.82 -15.94 -34.57
CA LEU A 121 -5.23 -15.58 -33.27
C LEU A 121 -4.51 -14.23 -33.27
N LEU A 122 -4.25 -13.66 -34.46
CA LEU A 122 -3.60 -12.37 -34.64
C LEU A 122 -4.28 -11.19 -33.91
N PRO A 123 -5.62 -11.02 -33.94
CA PRO A 123 -6.28 -9.95 -33.18
C PRO A 123 -6.17 -10.14 -31.65
N LEU A 124 -6.05 -11.39 -31.18
CA LEU A 124 -5.85 -11.67 -29.76
C LEU A 124 -4.43 -11.33 -29.29
N LEU A 125 -3.43 -11.44 -30.18
CA LEU A 125 -2.02 -11.15 -29.88
C LEU A 125 -1.67 -9.65 -29.98
N LEU A 126 -2.43 -8.86 -30.74
CA LEU A 126 -2.23 -7.42 -30.89
C LEU A 126 -2.15 -6.63 -29.56
N PRO A 127 -3.07 -6.80 -28.57
CA PRO A 127 -2.97 -6.08 -27.31
C PRO A 127 -1.73 -6.45 -26.50
N PHE A 128 -1.32 -7.72 -26.52
CA PHE A 128 -0.10 -8.17 -25.82
C PHE A 128 1.16 -7.62 -26.49
N LEU A 129 1.20 -7.59 -27.82
CA LEU A 129 2.31 -7.00 -28.56
C LEU A 129 2.39 -5.49 -28.33
N ALA A 130 1.25 -4.79 -28.37
CA ALA A 130 1.18 -3.36 -28.07
C ALA A 130 1.66 -3.06 -26.63
N PHE A 131 1.20 -3.84 -25.66
CA PHE A 131 1.65 -3.74 -24.26
C PHE A 131 3.15 -3.99 -24.14
N TYR A 132 3.68 -5.02 -24.81
CA TYR A 132 5.10 -5.34 -24.79
C TYR A 132 5.97 -4.20 -25.36
N VAL A 133 5.55 -3.61 -26.49
CA VAL A 133 6.26 -2.49 -27.12
C VAL A 133 6.19 -1.25 -26.22
N ALA A 134 5.01 -0.94 -25.66
CA ALA A 134 4.84 0.18 -24.73
C ALA A 134 5.70 -0.01 -23.46
N TYR A 135 5.70 -1.22 -22.89
CA TYR A 135 6.51 -1.56 -21.73
C TYR A 135 8.01 -1.41 -22.02
N ARG A 136 8.52 -1.91 -23.16
CA ARG A 136 9.94 -1.70 -23.52
C ARG A 136 10.29 -0.24 -23.75
N ALA A 137 9.37 0.54 -24.33
CA ALA A 137 9.58 1.96 -24.53
C ALA A 137 9.66 2.70 -23.18
N TRP A 138 8.77 2.37 -22.24
CA TRP A 138 8.80 2.88 -20.87
C TRP A 138 10.06 2.43 -20.11
N ASP A 139 10.45 1.16 -20.22
CA ASP A 139 11.62 0.62 -19.54
C ASP A 139 12.93 1.30 -19.98
N ARG A 140 13.03 1.64 -21.27
CA ARG A 140 14.21 2.29 -21.86
C ARG A 140 14.22 3.82 -21.73
N ARG A 141 13.06 4.48 -21.77
CA ARG A 141 12.97 5.96 -21.88
C ARG A 141 12.09 6.64 -20.83
N GLY A 142 11.23 5.89 -20.16
CA GLY A 142 10.26 6.38 -19.17
C GLY A 142 10.63 6.06 -17.72
N ARG A 143 11.69 5.28 -17.48
CA ARG A 143 12.29 5.19 -16.14
C ARG A 143 13.04 6.48 -15.88
N ASP A 144 12.44 7.33 -15.06
CA ASP A 144 13.15 8.49 -14.52
C ASP A 144 14.45 8.02 -13.86
N PRO A 145 15.58 8.70 -14.12
CA PRO A 145 16.82 8.41 -13.42
C PRO A 145 16.54 8.54 -11.91
N GLN A 146 17.05 7.59 -11.12
CA GLN A 146 16.90 7.65 -9.67
C GLN A 146 17.47 8.99 -9.18
N LYS A 147 16.59 9.95 -8.90
CA LYS A 147 16.98 11.20 -8.26
C LYS A 147 17.53 10.80 -6.90
N ARG A 148 18.80 11.08 -6.64
CA ARG A 148 19.39 10.91 -5.31
C ARG A 148 18.49 11.66 -4.33
N ALA A 149 18.08 11.00 -3.26
CA ALA A 149 17.26 11.63 -2.24
C ALA A 149 17.97 12.91 -1.76
N VAL A 150 17.28 14.05 -1.84
CA VAL A 150 17.75 15.29 -1.24
C VAL A 150 17.52 15.13 0.25
N THR A 151 18.54 14.63 0.96
CA THR A 151 18.49 14.50 2.41
C THR A 151 18.54 15.89 3.02
N VAL A 152 17.47 16.27 3.72
CA VAL A 152 17.47 17.48 4.54
C VAL A 152 18.47 17.25 5.68
N HIS A 153 19.46 18.12 5.79
CA HIS A 153 20.39 18.12 6.92
C HIS A 153 19.77 18.95 8.03
N TRP A 154 19.49 18.33 9.17
CA TRP A 154 19.03 19.02 10.37
C TRP A 154 20.21 19.15 11.31
N GLU A 155 20.60 20.38 11.62
CA GLU A 155 21.61 20.66 12.64
C GLU A 155 20.92 20.67 14.01
N PRO A 156 21.45 20.00 15.04
CA PRO A 156 20.93 20.12 16.39
C PRO A 156 21.02 21.57 16.89
N PRO A 157 20.13 22.00 17.80
CA PRO A 157 20.26 23.30 18.47
C PRO A 157 21.63 23.42 19.14
N ALA A 158 22.27 24.59 19.02
CA ALA A 158 23.68 24.79 19.38
C ALA A 158 24.06 24.41 20.83
N ASP A 159 23.10 24.38 21.75
CA ASP A 159 23.36 24.17 23.18
C ASP A 159 22.82 22.83 23.74
N LEU A 160 22.11 22.02 22.95
CA LEU A 160 21.51 20.76 23.41
C LEU A 160 22.22 19.56 22.78
N SER A 161 22.52 18.55 23.59
CA SER A 161 22.96 17.27 23.05
C SER A 161 21.74 16.56 22.43
N PRO A 162 21.93 15.64 21.47
CA PRO A 162 20.82 14.91 20.87
C PRO A 162 19.94 14.19 21.90
N ALA A 163 20.54 13.68 22.98
CA ALA A 163 19.80 13.06 24.08
C ALA A 163 18.97 14.06 24.88
N GLU A 164 19.54 15.23 25.21
CA GLU A 164 18.81 16.31 25.87
C GLU A 164 17.66 16.83 25.00
N ALA A 165 17.89 16.99 23.69
CA ALA A 165 16.87 17.46 22.76
C ALA A 165 15.72 16.47 22.61
N GLY A 166 16.01 15.17 22.53
CA GLY A 166 14.99 14.12 22.50
C GLY A 166 14.18 14.08 23.79
N THR A 167 14.85 14.06 24.95
CA THR A 167 14.19 14.11 26.27
C THR A 167 13.36 15.38 26.47
N LEU A 168 13.73 16.51 25.86
CA LEU A 168 12.93 17.74 25.96
C LEU A 168 11.59 17.62 25.23
N VAL A 169 11.49 16.79 24.19
CA VAL A 169 10.26 16.60 23.42
C VAL A 169 9.25 15.74 24.17
N ASP A 170 9.68 14.62 24.73
CA ASP A 170 8.81 13.62 25.34
C ASP A 170 8.89 13.54 26.88
N HIS A 171 9.79 14.31 27.49
CA HIS A 171 10.02 14.41 28.94
C HIS A 171 10.47 13.10 29.60
N ASP A 172 10.89 12.10 28.83
CA ASP A 172 11.45 10.85 29.33
C ASP A 172 12.78 10.55 28.64
N PRO A 173 13.90 10.37 29.36
CA PRO A 173 15.14 9.94 28.74
C PRO A 173 15.05 8.46 28.34
N GLY A 174 14.54 8.22 27.14
CA GLY A 174 14.34 6.90 26.55
C GLY A 174 15.65 6.26 26.08
N MET A 175 15.57 4.98 25.70
CA MET A 175 16.76 4.28 25.17
C MET A 175 17.22 4.89 23.84
N HIS A 176 16.29 5.39 23.04
CA HIS A 176 16.58 6.03 21.76
C HIS A 176 17.39 7.34 21.94
N ASP A 177 17.08 8.13 22.97
CA ASP A 177 17.85 9.33 23.33
C ASP A 177 19.25 8.96 23.79
N ILE A 178 19.40 7.93 24.63
CA ILE A 178 20.71 7.48 25.10
C ILE A 178 21.56 6.92 23.94
N ILE A 179 20.95 6.24 22.96
CA ILE A 179 21.64 5.79 21.73
C ILE A 179 22.02 6.98 20.85
N SER A 180 21.27 8.07 20.84
CA SER A 180 21.66 9.27 20.10
C SER A 180 23.00 9.85 20.60
N THR A 181 23.29 9.73 21.90
CA THR A 181 24.60 10.08 22.49
C THR A 181 25.73 9.23 21.90
N LEU A 182 25.50 7.93 21.65
CA LEU A 182 26.49 7.07 21.02
C LEU A 182 26.88 7.58 19.63
N VAL A 183 25.88 7.95 18.83
CA VAL A 183 26.08 8.47 17.47
C VAL A 183 26.77 9.83 17.51
N ASP A 184 26.35 10.73 18.39
CA ASP A 184 26.96 12.05 18.59
C ASP A 184 28.45 11.93 18.99
N LEU A 185 28.78 11.03 19.94
CA LEU A 185 30.15 10.75 20.33
C LEU A 185 30.97 10.13 19.19
N ALA A 186 30.35 9.32 18.33
CA ALA A 186 31.01 8.77 17.14
C ALA A 186 31.30 9.86 16.10
N VAL A 187 30.37 10.79 15.87
CA VAL A 187 30.55 11.95 14.98
C VAL A 187 31.65 12.88 15.50
N ARG A 188 31.72 13.11 16.82
CA ARG A 188 32.80 13.87 17.48
C ARG A 188 34.12 13.11 17.60
N GLY A 189 34.19 11.86 17.13
CA GLY A 189 35.40 11.05 17.05
C GLY A 189 35.86 10.41 18.36
N TYR A 190 34.98 10.29 19.37
CA TYR A 190 35.30 9.59 20.63
C TYR A 190 35.20 8.06 20.46
N ILE A 191 34.26 7.58 19.65
CA ILE A 191 33.99 6.16 19.41
C ILE A 191 33.99 5.86 17.91
N VAL A 192 34.56 4.72 17.51
CA VAL A 192 34.39 4.16 16.16
C VAL A 192 33.54 2.90 16.24
N ILE A 193 32.49 2.84 15.42
CA ILE A 193 31.58 1.70 15.32
C ILE A 193 32.03 0.85 14.12
N ALA A 194 32.42 -0.39 14.38
CA ALA A 194 32.80 -1.35 13.34
C ALA A 194 31.75 -2.46 13.24
N GLU A 195 31.24 -2.69 12.02
CA GLU A 195 30.34 -3.81 11.74
C GLU A 195 31.14 -5.12 11.61
N ARG A 196 30.63 -6.19 12.22
CA ARG A 196 31.16 -7.55 12.11
C ARG A 196 30.10 -8.52 11.61
N GLU A 197 30.51 -9.40 10.69
CA GLU A 197 29.68 -10.54 10.32
C GLU A 197 29.84 -11.65 11.36
N LYS A 198 28.76 -12.00 12.04
CA LYS A 198 28.74 -13.16 12.93
C LYS A 198 28.61 -14.43 12.10
N ARG A 199 29.71 -15.18 11.94
CA ARG A 199 29.68 -16.53 11.37
C ARG A 199 29.45 -17.57 12.46
N GLY A 200 28.18 -17.72 12.85
CA GLY A 200 27.74 -18.84 13.70
C GLY A 200 27.11 -19.95 12.86
N PHE A 201 27.19 -21.19 13.34
CA PHE A 201 26.72 -22.43 12.69
C PHE A 201 25.23 -22.44 12.27
N LEU A 202 24.41 -21.45 12.71
CA LEU A 202 23.00 -21.35 12.36
C LEU A 202 22.40 -19.93 12.33
N LYS A 203 23.22 -18.86 12.44
CA LYS A 203 22.71 -17.47 12.46
C LYS A 203 23.64 -16.55 11.68
N LEU A 204 23.20 -16.11 10.48
CA LEU A 204 23.73 -14.91 9.85
C LEU A 204 23.13 -13.71 10.58
N GLY A 205 23.92 -13.08 11.44
CA GLY A 205 23.58 -11.81 12.09
C GLY A 205 24.75 -10.85 11.97
N LYS A 206 24.46 -9.55 11.97
CA LYS A 206 25.48 -8.51 12.10
C LYS A 206 25.71 -8.26 13.59
N ASP A 207 26.96 -8.25 14.01
CA ASP A 207 27.38 -7.79 15.33
C ASP A 207 28.12 -6.46 15.17
N TYR A 208 28.24 -5.70 16.24
CA TYR A 208 28.91 -4.40 16.22
C TYR A 208 29.97 -4.35 17.32
N ALA A 209 31.15 -3.86 16.97
CA ALA A 209 32.24 -3.58 17.90
C ALA A 209 32.37 -2.06 18.06
N PHE A 210 32.53 -1.60 19.30
CA PHE A 210 32.74 -0.21 19.67
C PHE A 210 34.19 -0.02 20.08
N HIS A 211 34.89 0.92 19.46
CA HIS A 211 36.29 1.22 19.73
C HIS A 211 36.43 2.62 20.34
N LEU A 212 37.02 2.73 21.52
CA LEU A 212 37.35 4.03 22.13
C LEU A 212 38.62 4.58 21.48
N VAL A 213 38.58 5.80 20.96
CA VAL A 213 39.73 6.43 20.29
C VAL A 213 40.39 7.49 21.17
N LYS A 214 39.61 8.26 21.92
CA LYS A 214 40.12 9.37 22.73
C LYS A 214 40.37 8.98 24.19
N PRO A 215 41.55 9.31 24.76
CA PRO A 215 41.87 9.02 26.15
C PRO A 215 41.03 9.86 27.10
N ARG A 216 40.91 9.39 28.35
CA ARG A 216 40.13 10.07 29.40
C ARG A 216 40.53 11.52 29.66
N GLY A 217 41.78 11.89 29.38
CA GLY A 217 42.25 13.28 29.49
C GLY A 217 41.52 14.26 28.57
N GLU A 218 41.00 13.78 27.43
CA GLU A 218 40.23 14.58 26.47
C GLU A 218 38.72 14.58 26.78
N TRP A 219 38.26 13.88 27.82
CA TRP A 219 36.85 13.85 28.20
C TRP A 219 36.41 15.11 28.98
N ALA A 220 37.33 16.06 29.23
CA ALA A 220 37.03 17.30 29.93
C ALA A 220 35.99 18.18 29.20
N GLU A 221 35.89 18.05 27.87
CA GLU A 221 34.91 18.75 27.05
C GLU A 221 33.52 18.07 27.06
N LEU A 222 33.42 16.84 27.58
CA LEU A 222 32.18 16.08 27.60
C LEU A 222 31.26 16.51 28.74
N ARG A 223 29.96 16.45 28.47
CA ARG A 223 28.93 16.66 29.47
C ARG A 223 28.91 15.48 30.44
N ARG A 224 28.38 15.71 31.66
CA ARG A 224 28.31 14.67 32.70
C ARG A 224 27.62 13.38 32.22
N HIS A 225 26.53 13.50 31.47
CA HIS A 225 25.80 12.33 30.97
C HIS A 225 26.58 11.58 29.87
N GLU A 226 27.32 12.29 29.02
CA GLU A 226 28.18 11.71 27.97
C GLU A 226 29.37 10.96 28.60
N ALA A 227 30.00 11.52 29.64
CA ALA A 227 31.09 10.88 30.37
C ALA A 227 30.62 9.61 31.11
N LEU A 228 29.44 9.65 31.74
CA LEU A 228 28.82 8.48 32.37
C LEU A 228 28.43 7.40 31.35
N PHE A 229 28.01 7.81 30.15
CA PHE A 229 27.73 6.90 29.04
C PHE A 229 29.00 6.16 28.60
N LEU A 230 30.11 6.89 28.37
CA LEU A 230 31.40 6.29 28.02
C LEU A 230 31.91 5.34 29.10
N ASP A 231 31.82 5.74 30.37
CA ASP A 231 32.22 4.87 31.47
C ASP A 231 31.34 3.61 31.55
N GLY A 232 30.02 3.74 31.33
CA GLY A 232 29.11 2.60 31.25
C GLY A 232 29.42 1.65 30.07
N LEU A 233 29.88 2.19 28.94
CA LEU A 233 30.20 1.44 27.73
C LEU A 233 31.53 0.69 27.84
N PHE A 234 32.57 1.30 28.42
CA PHE A 234 33.93 0.75 28.48
C PHE A 234 34.37 0.30 29.89
N GLN A 235 33.43 -0.02 30.77
CA GLN A 235 33.67 -0.35 32.18
C GLN A 235 34.56 -1.61 32.44
N GLY A 236 35.10 -2.24 31.38
CA GLY A 236 36.09 -3.31 31.44
C GLY A 236 37.55 -2.88 31.16
N ALA A 237 37.80 -1.70 30.57
CA ALA A 237 39.15 -1.26 30.19
C ALA A 237 40.05 -0.86 31.36
N VAL A 238 39.46 -0.52 32.51
CA VAL A 238 40.23 -0.13 33.70
C VAL A 238 40.99 -1.34 34.28
N GLY A 239 40.54 -2.56 33.94
CA GLY A 239 41.29 -3.77 34.21
C GLY A 239 42.50 -3.93 33.30
N SER A 240 42.46 -3.51 32.03
CA SER A 240 43.55 -3.80 31.09
C SER A 240 44.78 -2.92 31.28
N GLU A 241 44.64 -1.65 31.73
CA GLU A 241 45.82 -0.83 32.06
C GLU A 241 46.49 -1.30 33.37
N VAL A 242 45.72 -1.76 34.35
CA VAL A 242 46.26 -2.33 35.60
C VAL A 242 46.83 -3.74 35.35
N LEU A 243 46.17 -4.55 34.53
CA LEU A 243 46.66 -5.88 34.13
C LEU A 243 47.84 -5.78 33.16
N ALA A 244 47.95 -4.76 32.30
CA ALA A 244 49.12 -4.51 31.46
C ALA A 244 50.34 -4.12 32.30
N ASN A 245 50.15 -3.33 33.37
CA ASN A 245 51.21 -3.02 34.32
C ASN A 245 51.57 -4.21 35.24
N LEU A 246 50.67 -5.18 35.42
CA LEU A 246 50.94 -6.43 36.16
C LEU A 246 51.47 -7.55 35.26
N ALA A 247 51.34 -7.44 33.93
CA ALA A 247 51.81 -8.41 32.95
C ALA A 247 53.32 -8.37 32.71
N GLU A 248 54.03 -7.39 33.25
CA GLU A 248 55.49 -7.43 33.32
C GLU A 248 56.01 -8.50 34.31
N GLU A 249 55.16 -9.01 35.21
CA GLU A 249 55.49 -10.13 36.10
C GLU A 249 54.79 -11.43 35.67
N GLY A 250 55.34 -12.03 34.61
CA GLY A 250 55.58 -13.48 34.50
C GLY A 250 54.43 -14.47 34.71
N SER A 251 54.01 -15.07 33.59
CA SER A 251 53.62 -16.50 33.45
C SER A 251 52.35 -17.04 34.13
N LEU A 252 51.49 -16.22 34.73
CA LEU A 252 50.17 -16.66 35.22
C LEU A 252 49.00 -16.12 34.38
N LEU A 253 49.29 -15.31 33.36
CA LEU A 253 48.28 -14.65 32.53
C LEU A 253 47.74 -15.50 31.40
N ASP A 254 48.52 -16.43 30.84
CA ASP A 254 48.07 -17.26 29.71
C ASP A 254 46.91 -18.19 30.13
N ASP A 255 46.96 -18.78 31.32
CA ASP A 255 45.90 -19.67 31.83
C ASP A 255 44.63 -18.89 32.26
N ILE A 256 44.76 -17.64 32.70
CA ILE A 256 43.62 -16.80 33.10
C ILE A 256 42.96 -16.18 31.86
N LEU A 257 43.74 -15.77 30.87
CA LEU A 257 43.24 -15.22 29.59
C LEU A 257 42.54 -16.28 28.74
N GLU A 258 42.91 -17.56 28.86
CA GLU A 258 42.19 -18.66 28.19
C GLU A 258 40.85 -19.01 28.89
N SER A 259 40.71 -18.68 30.18
CA SER A 259 39.48 -18.91 30.97
C SER A 259 38.42 -17.80 30.84
N VAL A 260 38.83 -16.59 30.44
CA VAL A 260 37.94 -15.44 30.20
C VAL A 260 37.64 -15.38 28.70
N GLY A 261 36.96 -16.41 28.20
CA GLY A 261 36.51 -16.49 26.82
C GLY A 261 35.55 -15.35 26.44
N GLY A 262 36.10 -14.29 25.84
CA GLY A 262 35.37 -13.33 25.05
C GLY A 262 36.06 -13.20 23.70
N GLU A 263 35.40 -13.60 22.61
CA GLU A 263 35.92 -13.46 21.25
C GLU A 263 36.34 -12.00 21.01
N SER A 264 37.62 -11.78 20.69
CA SER A 264 38.23 -10.46 20.81
C SER A 264 37.65 -9.40 19.84
N ALA A 265 37.10 -8.34 20.43
CA ALA A 265 36.68 -7.12 19.72
C ALA A 265 37.85 -6.43 19.00
N ALA A 266 39.10 -6.69 19.39
CA ALA A 266 40.29 -6.00 18.88
C ALA A 266 40.59 -6.28 17.39
N ALA A 267 40.11 -7.39 16.81
CA ALA A 267 40.46 -7.75 15.42
C ALA A 267 39.89 -6.81 14.31
N THR A 268 39.04 -5.83 14.64
CA THR A 268 38.55 -4.77 13.70
C THR A 268 38.94 -3.37 14.17
N ALA A 269 39.77 -3.28 15.22
CA ALA A 269 40.13 -2.00 15.79
C ALA A 269 40.93 -1.16 14.77
N PRO A 270 40.57 0.12 14.56
CA PRO A 270 41.43 1.04 13.83
C PRO A 270 42.78 1.24 14.58
N PRO A 271 43.88 1.55 13.87
CA PRO A 271 45.16 1.82 14.50
C PRO A 271 45.02 3.02 15.45
N GLY A 272 45.22 2.79 16.75
CA GLY A 272 45.07 3.80 17.81
C GLY A 272 43.83 3.66 18.71
N ALA A 273 43.04 2.59 18.58
CA ALA A 273 41.97 2.31 19.54
C ALA A 273 42.54 1.94 20.93
N LEU A 274 42.04 2.60 21.97
CA LEU A 274 42.44 2.41 23.37
C LEU A 274 41.72 1.21 24.01
N ASP A 275 40.44 1.02 23.67
CA ASP A 275 39.65 -0.10 24.16
C ASP A 275 38.61 -0.53 23.12
N SER A 276 38.15 -1.78 23.21
CA SER A 276 37.18 -2.36 22.28
C SER A 276 36.19 -3.26 22.99
N VAL A 277 34.89 -3.06 22.74
CA VAL A 277 33.81 -3.84 23.37
C VAL A 277 32.79 -4.28 22.31
N LEU A 278 32.30 -5.51 22.41
CA LEU A 278 31.23 -6.04 21.54
C LEU A 278 29.84 -5.64 22.03
N LEU A 279 28.91 -5.41 21.10
CA LEU A 279 27.51 -5.15 21.41
C LEU A 279 26.84 -6.31 22.17
N SER A 280 27.20 -7.56 21.85
CA SER A 280 26.72 -8.74 22.55
C SER A 280 27.00 -8.70 24.06
N ASP A 281 28.17 -8.18 24.44
CA ASP A 281 28.65 -8.20 25.82
C ASP A 281 28.05 -7.05 26.65
N LEU A 282 27.59 -6.01 25.95
CA LEU A 282 26.96 -4.83 26.54
C LEU A 282 25.50 -5.05 26.93
N GLN A 283 24.76 -5.93 26.25
CA GLN A 283 23.31 -6.10 26.45
C GLN A 283 22.90 -6.36 27.89
N ASN A 284 23.72 -7.00 28.73
CA ASN A 284 23.38 -7.26 30.14
C ASN A 284 24.11 -6.33 31.13
N ARG A 285 25.21 -5.71 30.72
CA ARG A 285 26.07 -4.88 31.58
C ARG A 285 25.68 -3.41 31.51
N PHE A 286 25.45 -2.91 30.31
CA PHE A 286 25.14 -1.51 30.05
C PHE A 286 23.78 -1.10 30.65
N TYR A 287 22.78 -1.99 30.59
CA TYR A 287 21.45 -1.72 31.14
C TYR A 287 21.44 -1.37 32.63
N LYS A 288 22.39 -1.91 33.41
CA LYS A 288 22.53 -1.61 34.84
C LYS A 288 23.00 -0.17 35.10
N LYS A 289 23.55 0.49 34.09
CA LYS A 289 24.09 1.85 34.16
C LYS A 289 23.17 2.91 33.55
N LEU A 290 22.00 2.51 33.04
CA LEU A 290 21.02 3.45 32.51
C LEU A 290 20.46 4.43 33.56
N PRO A 291 20.10 4.01 34.79
CA PRO A 291 19.52 4.94 35.76
C PRO A 291 20.37 6.20 36.03
N PRO A 292 21.68 6.10 36.36
CA PRO A 292 22.49 7.29 36.59
C PRO A 292 22.73 8.14 35.34
N ILE A 293 22.65 7.55 34.14
CA ILE A 293 22.74 8.30 32.87
C ILE A 293 21.46 9.11 32.65
N LYS A 294 20.29 8.50 32.85
CA LYS A 294 18.99 9.17 32.76
C LYS A 294 18.90 10.35 33.73
N ASP A 295 19.28 10.12 34.98
CA ASP A 295 19.30 11.17 36.01
C ASP A 295 20.23 12.33 35.61
N ALA A 296 21.40 12.02 35.06
CA ALA A 296 22.35 13.05 34.61
C ALA A 296 21.86 13.87 33.39
N ILE A 297 21.03 13.28 32.51
CA ILE A 297 20.38 14.00 31.40
C ILE A 297 19.34 14.97 31.97
N LEU A 298 18.48 14.49 32.86
CA LEU A 298 17.45 15.31 33.51
C LEU A 298 18.09 16.44 34.33
N ASP A 299 19.12 16.15 35.12
CA ASP A 299 19.88 17.16 35.88
C ASP A 299 20.55 18.19 34.98
N ALA A 300 20.95 17.82 33.77
CA ALA A 300 21.52 18.75 32.80
C ALA A 300 20.45 19.69 32.23
N LEU A 301 19.26 19.17 31.94
CA LEU A 301 18.12 19.95 31.48
C LEU A 301 17.62 20.92 32.57
N VAL A 302 17.43 20.43 33.80
CA VAL A 302 16.99 21.25 34.95
C VAL A 302 17.98 22.39 35.24
N ARG A 303 19.29 22.16 35.07
CA ARG A 303 20.30 23.22 35.23
C ARG A 303 20.24 24.30 34.15
N LYS A 304 19.62 24.03 32.99
CA LYS A 304 19.54 24.95 31.86
C LYS A 304 18.26 25.79 31.86
N GLY A 305 17.22 25.41 32.61
CA GLY A 305 15.97 26.18 32.75
C GLY A 305 14.76 25.33 33.04
#